data_AF-A0A9W4X287-F1
#
_entry.id   AF-A0A9W4X287-F1
#
_cell.length_a   1.000
_cell.length_b   1.000
_cell.length_c   1.000
_cell.angle_alpha   90.00
_cell.angle_beta   90.00
_cell.angle_gamma   90.00
#
_symmetry.space_group_name_H-M   'P 1'
#
loop_
_entity.id
_entity.type
_entity.pdbx_description
1 polymer ?
#
loop_
_entity_poly.entity_id
_entity_poly.type
_entity_poly.pdbx_seq_one_letter_code
_entity_poly.pdbx_strand_id
1 'polypeptide(L)'
;MAKFVIHKRGFFYTDEAFELAEGELGSIVGTFNNLDEAKIEKLKQDIISIEYFGGMNVVDFFFYNDNYDEIYEKFEVFFRSEFNLEIEDKYCFDFPDAISFEQAEKIYEILNITFHDIVEYDDDVVLNPDDFNLEESELGEF
;
A
#
# COMPACT_ATOMS: atom_id res chain seq x y z
N MET A 1 -15.82 -17.80 -17.63
CA MET A 1 -14.69 -18.00 -16.74
C MET A 1 -14.52 -16.75 -15.89
N ALA A 2 -14.82 -16.83 -14.59
CA ALA A 2 -14.74 -15.68 -13.69
C ALA A 2 -13.44 -14.87 -13.88
N LYS A 3 -13.58 -13.54 -13.88
CA LYS A 3 -12.45 -12.61 -14.04
C LYS A 3 -12.07 -12.08 -12.66
N PHE A 4 -10.81 -12.26 -12.28
CA PHE A 4 -10.25 -11.70 -11.08
C PHE A 4 -9.57 -10.38 -11.42
N VAL A 5 -10.04 -9.29 -10.83
CA VAL A 5 -9.58 -7.94 -11.15
C VAL A 5 -8.88 -7.37 -9.94
N ILE A 6 -7.69 -6.82 -10.16
CA ILE A 6 -6.93 -6.13 -9.13
C ILE A 6 -7.32 -4.65 -9.17
N HIS A 7 -7.85 -4.14 -8.06
CA HIS A 7 -8.16 -2.72 -7.87
C HIS A 7 -7.15 -2.10 -6.92
N LYS A 8 -6.74 -0.86 -7.20
CA LYS A 8 -6.04 -0.03 -6.21
C LYS A 8 -7.05 0.44 -5.15
N ARG A 9 -6.69 0.40 -3.88
CA ARG A 9 -7.48 0.97 -2.79
C ARG A 9 -7.32 2.48 -2.75
N GLY A 10 -8.40 3.20 -2.47
CA GLY A 10 -8.31 4.61 -2.06
C GLY A 10 -7.72 4.71 -0.66
N PHE A 11 -6.81 5.67 -0.46
CA PHE A 11 -6.30 6.04 0.85
C PHE A 11 -6.47 7.54 1.02
N PHE A 12 -6.91 7.95 2.21
CA PHE A 12 -6.89 9.34 2.64
C PHE A 12 -5.71 9.52 3.59
N TYR A 13 -4.92 10.57 3.37
CA TYR A 13 -3.99 11.05 4.38
C TYR A 13 -4.76 12.06 5.23
N THR A 14 -5.01 11.72 6.49
CA THR A 14 -5.55 12.66 7.48
C THR A 14 -4.39 13.44 8.09
N ASP A 15 -4.70 14.43 8.94
CA ASP A 15 -3.67 15.16 9.69
C ASP A 15 -2.83 14.24 10.61
N GLU A 16 -3.26 13.00 10.83
CA GLU A 16 -2.66 12.09 11.82
C GLU A 16 -2.20 10.73 11.24
N ALA A 17 -2.78 10.22 10.16
CA ALA A 17 -2.44 8.89 9.62
C ALA A 17 -2.95 8.63 8.19
N PHE A 18 -2.44 7.56 7.57
CA PHE A 18 -3.07 6.96 6.39
C PHE A 18 -4.28 6.12 6.79
N GLU A 19 -5.46 6.50 6.30
CA GLU A 19 -6.71 5.77 6.50
C GLU A 19 -7.23 5.19 5.17
N LEU A 20 -7.85 4.01 5.23
CA LEU A 20 -8.50 3.39 4.08
C LEU A 20 -9.78 4.15 3.74
N ALA A 21 -9.96 4.50 2.46
CA ALA A 21 -11.23 4.99 1.96
C ALA A 21 -12.26 3.84 1.97
N GLU A 22 -13.18 3.82 2.94
CA GLU A 22 -14.20 2.76 3.02
C GLU A 22 -15.10 2.77 1.78
N GLY A 23 -15.14 1.65 1.05
CA GLY A 23 -16.13 1.39 0.01
C GLY A 23 -15.73 1.74 -1.42
N GLU A 24 -14.56 2.34 -1.64
CA GLU A 24 -14.14 2.78 -2.98
C GLU A 24 -13.02 1.89 -3.56
N LEU A 25 -13.42 1.06 -4.52
CA LEU A 25 -12.48 0.39 -5.41
C LEU A 25 -11.95 1.43 -6.39
N GLY A 26 -10.67 1.77 -6.27
CA GLY A 26 -10.00 2.67 -7.20
C GLY A 26 -9.71 2.00 -8.54
N SER A 27 -8.75 2.59 -9.27
CA SER A 27 -8.39 2.20 -10.63
C SER A 27 -8.05 0.70 -10.78
N ILE A 28 -8.42 0.13 -11.92
CA ILE A 28 -8.07 -1.25 -12.29
C ILE A 28 -6.58 -1.33 -12.63
N VAL A 29 -5.87 -2.22 -11.96
CA VAL A 29 -4.44 -2.49 -12.18
C VAL A 29 -4.23 -3.66 -13.14
N GLY A 30 -5.11 -4.66 -13.11
CA GLY A 30 -5.02 -5.81 -14.00
C GLY A 30 -6.21 -6.76 -13.92
N THR A 31 -6.37 -7.62 -14.91
CA THR A 31 -7.43 -8.63 -15.00
C THR A 31 -6.84 -10.00 -15.32
N PHE A 32 -7.28 -11.02 -14.59
CA PHE A 32 -6.75 -12.38 -14.64
C PHE A 32 -7.89 -13.39 -14.73
N ASN A 33 -7.64 -14.54 -15.35
CA ASN A 33 -8.61 -15.64 -15.43
C ASN A 33 -8.42 -16.68 -14.31
N ASN A 34 -7.43 -16.47 -13.44
CA ASN A 34 -7.09 -17.36 -12.33
C ASN A 34 -6.74 -16.55 -11.08
N LEU A 35 -7.27 -16.98 -9.93
CA LEU A 35 -7.06 -16.34 -8.64
C LEU A 35 -5.58 -16.38 -8.21
N ASP A 36 -4.86 -17.46 -8.52
CA ASP A 36 -3.45 -17.57 -8.09
C ASP A 36 -2.56 -16.56 -8.82
N GLU A 37 -2.80 -16.33 -10.11
CA GLU A 37 -2.09 -15.30 -10.88
C GLU A 37 -2.42 -13.90 -10.36
N ALA A 38 -3.70 -13.64 -10.07
CA ALA A 38 -4.14 -12.38 -9.48
C ALA A 38 -3.47 -12.11 -8.12
N LYS A 39 -3.34 -13.13 -7.26
CA LYS A 39 -2.67 -13.00 -5.95
C LYS A 39 -1.18 -12.67 -6.08
N ILE A 40 -0.49 -13.32 -7.02
CA ILE A 40 0.94 -13.07 -7.28
C ILE A 40 1.14 -11.64 -7.77
N GLU A 41 0.34 -11.20 -8.75
CA GLU A 41 0.47 -9.83 -9.25
C GLU A 41 0.04 -8.79 -8.21
N LYS A 42 -1.02 -9.06 -7.43
CA LYS A 42 -1.46 -8.15 -6.35
C LYS A 42 -0.33 -7.89 -5.36
N LEU A 43 0.34 -8.94 -4.89
CA LEU A 43 1.50 -8.79 -3.99
C LEU A 43 2.60 -7.94 -4.63
N LYS A 44 2.91 -8.19 -5.90
CA LYS A 44 3.91 -7.41 -6.64
C LYS A 44 3.51 -5.93 -6.75
N GLN A 45 2.24 -5.62 -6.97
CA GLN A 45 1.74 -4.24 -7.06
C GLN A 45 1.73 -3.54 -5.69
N ASP A 46 1.44 -4.27 -4.62
CA ASP A 46 1.60 -3.78 -3.25
C ASP A 46 3.06 -3.38 -2.97
N ILE A 47 4.02 -4.22 -3.35
CA ILE A 47 5.46 -3.93 -3.20
C ILE A 47 5.88 -2.72 -4.06
N ILE A 48 5.44 -2.65 -5.32
CA ILE A 48 5.72 -1.49 -6.20
C ILE A 48 5.18 -0.19 -5.59
N SER A 49 4.04 -0.23 -4.90
CA SER A 49 3.49 0.98 -4.26
C SER A 49 4.38 1.49 -3.13
N ILE A 50 5.01 0.57 -2.38
CA ILE A 50 5.92 0.91 -1.28
C ILE A 50 7.23 1.55 -1.78
N GLU A 51 7.68 1.25 -3.00
CA GLU A 51 8.87 1.92 -3.60
C GLU A 51 8.68 3.45 -3.67
N TYR A 52 7.44 3.94 -3.67
CA TYR A 52 7.11 5.38 -3.68
C TYR A 52 7.02 6.03 -2.29
N PHE A 53 7.37 5.31 -1.22
CA PHE A 53 7.31 5.85 0.16
C PHE A 53 8.50 6.72 0.54
N GLY A 54 9.46 6.90 -0.36
CA GLY A 54 10.67 7.68 -0.06
C GLY A 54 10.35 9.08 0.45
N GLY A 55 10.97 9.45 1.58
CA GLY A 55 10.76 10.74 2.26
C GLY A 55 9.46 10.87 3.05
N MET A 56 8.61 9.84 3.11
CA MET A 56 7.44 9.82 3.99
C MET A 56 7.83 9.39 5.40
N ASN A 57 7.14 9.91 6.42
CA ASN A 57 7.32 9.47 7.80
C ASN A 57 6.84 8.01 7.96
N VAL A 58 7.73 7.14 8.43
CA VAL A 58 7.45 5.71 8.61
C VAL A 58 6.38 5.50 9.69
N VAL A 59 6.39 6.33 10.73
CA VAL A 59 5.51 6.20 11.90
C VAL A 59 4.05 6.38 11.53
N ASP A 60 3.76 7.21 10.52
CA ASP A 60 2.40 7.47 10.01
C ASP A 60 1.67 6.18 9.56
N PHE A 61 2.42 5.11 9.25
CA PHE A 61 1.85 3.84 8.80
C PHE A 61 1.49 2.86 9.94
N PHE A 62 1.98 3.09 11.16
CA PHE A 62 1.79 2.16 12.27
C PHE A 62 1.59 2.81 13.64
N PHE A 63 1.47 4.13 13.71
CA PHE A 63 1.34 4.89 14.97
C PHE A 63 0.22 4.38 15.89
N TYR A 64 -0.94 4.06 15.30
CA TYR A 64 -2.12 3.56 16.01
C TYR A 64 -2.23 2.02 16.01
N ASN A 65 -1.20 1.30 15.58
CA ASN A 65 -1.22 -0.16 15.57
C ASN A 65 -1.03 -0.72 17.00
N ASP A 66 -1.83 -1.70 17.39
CA ASP A 66 -1.69 -2.38 18.68
C ASP A 66 -0.28 -3.00 18.89
N ASN A 67 0.44 -3.29 17.81
CA ASN A 67 1.80 -3.85 17.80
C ASN A 67 2.88 -2.78 17.53
N TYR A 68 2.64 -1.50 17.85
CA TYR A 68 3.56 -0.38 17.61
C TYR A 68 5.03 -0.70 17.96
N ASP A 69 5.29 -1.13 19.20
CA ASP A 69 6.65 -1.35 19.69
C ASP A 69 7.35 -2.49 18.92
N GLU A 70 6.62 -3.54 18.55
CA GLU A 70 7.16 -4.66 17.77
C GLU A 70 7.51 -4.22 16.33
N ILE A 71 6.64 -3.42 15.70
CA ILE A 71 6.87 -2.88 14.36
C ILE A 71 8.07 -1.94 14.39
N TYR A 72 8.16 -1.07 15.40
CA TYR A 72 9.30 -0.17 15.59
C TYR A 72 10.62 -0.95 15.75
N GLU A 73 10.66 -1.99 16.59
CA GLU A 73 11.87 -2.82 16.77
C GLU A 73 12.32 -3.46 15.45
N LYS A 74 11.38 -3.92 14.61
CA LYS A 74 11.70 -4.44 13.27
C LYS A 74 12.29 -3.36 12.36
N PHE A 75 11.76 -2.14 12.40
CA PHE A 75 12.32 -1.02 11.65
C PHE A 75 13.69 -0.59 12.15
N GLU A 76 13.94 -0.60 13.45
CA GLU A 76 15.26 -0.26 14.00
C GLU A 76 16.35 -1.22 13.50
N VAL A 77 16.03 -2.52 13.43
CA VAL A 77 16.93 -3.54 12.87
C VAL A 77 17.13 -3.33 11.37
N PHE A 78 16.04 -3.13 10.62
CA PHE A 78 16.05 -2.96 9.17
C PHE A 78 16.82 -1.71 8.73
N PHE A 79 16.58 -0.56 9.38
CA PHE A 79 17.24 0.70 9.03
C PHE A 79 18.75 0.64 9.25
N ARG A 80 19.17 -0.05 10.31
CA ARG A 80 20.58 -0.26 10.60
C ARG A 80 21.24 -1.21 9.61
N SER A 81 20.56 -2.29 9.20
CA SER A 81 21.15 -3.28 8.30
C SER A 81 21.19 -2.81 6.84
N GLU A 82 20.10 -2.22 6.34
CA GLU A 82 19.95 -1.90 4.92
C GLU A 82 20.41 -0.50 4.56
N PHE A 83 20.26 0.47 5.47
CA PHE A 83 20.57 1.87 5.20
C PHE A 83 21.74 2.40 6.01
N ASN A 84 22.22 1.63 7.00
CA ASN A 84 23.23 2.08 7.97
C ASN A 84 22.79 3.39 8.67
N LEU A 85 21.51 3.45 9.02
CA LEU A 85 20.89 4.57 9.74
C LEU A 85 20.48 4.13 11.15
N GLU A 86 20.67 5.03 12.12
CA GLU A 86 20.13 4.90 13.47
C GLU A 86 18.90 5.80 13.60
N ILE A 87 17.82 5.29 14.19
CA ILE A 87 16.60 6.07 14.43
C ILE A 87 16.82 6.89 15.71
N GLU A 88 16.83 8.22 15.59
CA GLU A 88 17.07 9.12 16.72
C GLU A 88 15.80 9.40 17.53
N ASP A 89 14.65 9.50 16.85
CA ASP A 89 13.34 9.69 17.46
C ASP A 89 12.38 8.60 17.00
N LYS A 90 11.94 7.77 17.95
CA LYS A 90 11.03 6.66 17.67
C LYS A 90 9.64 7.09 17.20
N TYR A 91 9.30 8.37 17.35
CA TYR A 91 8.01 8.93 16.95
C TYR A 91 8.09 9.72 15.64
N CYS A 92 9.28 9.90 15.08
CA CYS A 92 9.46 10.68 13.85
C CYS A 92 10.73 10.24 13.12
N PHE A 93 10.58 9.47 12.06
CA PHE A 93 11.67 9.13 11.16
C PHE A 93 11.12 8.82 9.77
N ASP A 94 11.86 9.21 8.74
CA ASP A 94 11.42 9.10 7.36
C ASP A 94 12.02 7.89 6.67
N PHE A 95 11.30 7.33 5.69
CA PHE A 95 11.90 6.42 4.74
C PHE A 95 12.99 7.14 3.94
N PRO A 96 14.09 6.44 3.58
CA PRO A 96 15.08 6.97 2.65
C PRO A 96 14.46 7.39 1.31
N ASP A 97 15.01 8.41 0.66
CA ASP A 97 14.48 8.99 -0.59
C ASP A 97 14.27 7.96 -1.72
N ALA A 98 15.05 6.87 -1.71
CA ALA A 98 14.96 5.79 -2.66
C ALA A 98 14.88 4.45 -1.93
N ILE A 99 13.89 3.65 -2.30
CA ILE A 99 13.63 2.32 -1.80
C ILE A 99 13.73 1.37 -2.99
N SER A 100 14.56 0.31 -2.88
CA SER A 100 14.60 -0.74 -3.90
C SER A 100 13.45 -1.73 -3.73
N PHE A 101 13.12 -2.49 -4.76
CA PHE A 101 12.11 -3.55 -4.68
C PHE A 101 12.34 -4.54 -3.51
N GLU A 102 13.60 -4.96 -3.26
CA GLU A 102 13.93 -5.87 -2.15
C GLU A 102 13.70 -5.21 -0.78
N GLN A 103 13.99 -3.91 -0.67
CA GLN A 103 13.70 -3.13 0.55
C GLN A 103 12.18 -2.93 0.72
N ALA A 104 11.46 -2.67 -0.36
CA ALA A 104 10.01 -2.54 -0.36
C ALA A 104 9.32 -3.85 0.06
N GLU A 105 9.84 -5.01 -0.36
CA GLU A 105 9.36 -6.33 0.09
C GLU A 105 9.54 -6.50 1.62
N LYS A 106 10.68 -6.07 2.17
CA LYS A 106 10.91 -6.10 3.63
C LYS A 106 9.98 -5.16 4.38
N ILE A 107 9.77 -3.95 3.87
CA ILE A 107 8.83 -2.98 4.45
C ILE A 107 7.40 -3.54 4.43
N TYR A 108 7.00 -4.18 3.33
CA TYR A 108 5.72 -4.88 3.21
C TYR A 108 5.56 -5.96 4.30
N GLU A 109 6.59 -6.78 4.54
CA GLU A 109 6.58 -7.80 5.59
C GLU A 109 6.44 -7.20 7.01
N ILE A 110 7.09 -6.06 7.27
CA ILE A 110 7.08 -5.39 8.57
C ILE A 110 5.71 -4.77 8.86
N LEU A 111 5.18 -3.98 7.91
CA LEU A 111 3.92 -3.26 8.05
C LEU A 111 2.69 -4.17 7.84
N ASN A 112 2.85 -5.22 7.03
CA ASN A 112 1.76 -6.08 6.59
C ASN A 112 0.56 -5.29 6.04
N ILE A 113 0.86 -4.20 5.32
CA ILE A 113 -0.12 -3.30 4.73
C ILE A 113 -0.39 -3.70 3.27
N THR A 114 -1.59 -3.42 2.78
CA THR A 114 -1.95 -3.72 1.39
C THR A 114 -2.71 -2.57 0.75
N PHE A 115 -2.36 -2.28 -0.50
CA PHE A 115 -2.86 -1.17 -1.31
C PHE A 115 -3.78 -1.62 -2.43
N HIS A 116 -4.01 -2.92 -2.56
CA HIS A 116 -4.81 -3.49 -3.63
C HIS A 116 -5.81 -4.52 -3.10
N ASP A 117 -6.90 -4.69 -3.83
CA ASP A 117 -7.90 -5.75 -3.63
C ASP A 117 -8.07 -6.60 -4.88
N ILE A 118 -8.45 -7.86 -4.68
CA ILE A 118 -8.89 -8.74 -5.77
C ILE A 118 -10.41 -8.88 -5.67
N VAL A 119 -11.10 -8.53 -6.75
CA VAL A 119 -12.55 -8.68 -6.87
C VAL A 119 -12.85 -9.68 -7.99
N GLU A 120 -13.76 -10.61 -7.71
CA GLU A 120 -14.25 -11.58 -8.70
C GLU A 120 -15.47 -11.00 -9.42
N TYR A 121 -15.41 -10.97 -10.75
CA TYR A 121 -16.49 -10.52 -11.62
C TYR A 121 -17.01 -11.65 -12.50
N ASP A 122 -18.31 -11.61 -12.74
CA ASP A 122 -18.95 -12.44 -13.75
C ASP A 122 -18.44 -12.08 -15.17
N ASP A 123 -18.45 -13.06 -16.07
CA ASP A 123 -17.93 -12.93 -17.44
C ASP A 123 -18.49 -11.74 -18.22
N ASP A 124 -19.77 -11.50 -17.99
CA ASP A 124 -20.63 -10.59 -18.75
C ASP A 124 -20.44 -9.13 -18.35
N VAL A 125 -19.67 -8.87 -17.28
CA VAL A 125 -19.33 -7.51 -16.85
C VAL A 125 -18.27 -6.93 -17.78
N VAL A 126 -18.61 -5.83 -18.44
CA VAL A 126 -17.65 -4.99 -19.19
C VAL A 126 -16.99 -4.06 -18.18
N LEU A 127 -15.69 -4.26 -17.97
CA LEU A 127 -14.87 -3.44 -17.09
C LEU A 127 -14.20 -2.35 -17.94
N ASN A 128 -14.47 -1.09 -17.63
CA ASN A 128 -13.71 0.03 -18.21
C ASN A 128 -12.70 0.52 -17.15
N PRO A 129 -11.39 0.44 -17.43
CA PRO A 129 -10.36 0.97 -16.54
C PRO A 129 -10.51 2.47 -16.26
N ASP A 130 -11.13 3.21 -17.18
CA ASP A 130 -11.31 4.66 -17.09
C ASP A 130 -12.62 5.09 -16.40
N ASP A 131 -13.55 4.15 -16.14
CA ASP A 131 -14.81 4.46 -15.45
C ASP A 131 -14.63 4.65 -13.93
N PHE A 132 -13.47 4.25 -13.39
CA PHE A 132 -13.12 4.38 -11.96
C PHE A 132 -11.97 5.39 -11.79
N ASN A 133 -12.19 6.60 -12.27
CA ASN A 133 -11.52 7.77 -11.71
C ASN A 133 -12.34 8.20 -10.50
N LEU A 134 -11.73 8.21 -9.31
CA LEU A 134 -12.13 9.11 -8.24
C LEU A 134 -12.22 10.51 -8.86
N GLU A 135 -13.43 11.00 -9.15
CA GLU A 135 -13.57 12.36 -9.61
C GLU A 135 -13.10 13.27 -8.45
N GLU A 136 -12.33 14.33 -8.75
CA GLU A 136 -11.95 15.35 -7.75
C GLU A 136 -13.16 15.90 -6.96
N SER A 137 -14.38 15.75 -7.50
CA SER A 137 -15.63 16.13 -6.86
C SER A 137 -16.00 15.28 -5.62
N GLU A 138 -15.42 14.09 -5.47
CA GLU A 138 -15.63 13.18 -4.33
C GLU A 138 -14.55 13.34 -3.24
N LEU A 139 -13.45 14.05 -3.52
CA LEU A 139 -12.35 14.31 -2.58
C LEU A 139 -12.60 15.47 -1.60
N GLY A 140 -13.76 16.14 -1.70
CA GLY A 140 -14.08 17.32 -0.89
C GLY A 140 -13.24 18.53 -1.29
N GLU A 141 -13.90 19.68 -1.47
CA GLU A 141 -13.20 20.94 -1.63
C GLU A 141 -12.37 21.22 -0.36
N PHE A 142 -11.04 21.32 -0.50
CA PHE A 142 -10.14 21.87 0.52
C PHE A 142 -9.89 23.36 0.26
#